data_AF-A0A4Q9DVC3-F1
#
_entry.id   AF-A0A4Q9DVC3-F1
#
_cell.length_a   1.000
_cell.length_b   1.000
_cell.length_c   1.000
_cell.angle_alpha   90.00
_cell.angle_beta   90.00
_cell.angle_gamma   90.00
#
_symmetry.space_group_name_H-M   'P 1'
#
loop_
_entity.id
_entity.type
_entity.pdbx_description
1 polymer ?
#
loop_
_entity_poly.entity_id
_entity_poly.type
_entity_poly.pdbx_seq_one_letter_code
_entity_poly.pdbx_strand_id
1 'polypeptide(L)'
;MQAIMRTKLKLSKNQKGMTLIELMAVVVILGILAAVAGAAVTKGFDASKTNADAASKKIIIDAAQRYIMDKSTTPAMADLVSGGYLNSEPLPQVSPTTNKHFTISVDASTGAVTVAYSAS
;
A
#
# COMPACT_ATOMS: atom_id res chain seq x y z
N MET A 1 -55.60 -49.54 -15.78
CA MET A 1 -55.31 -48.94 -14.45
C MET A 1 -53.81 -48.77 -14.34
N GLN A 2 -53.31 -47.55 -14.14
CA GLN A 2 -52.16 -47.22 -13.26
C GLN A 2 -52.16 -45.70 -13.09
N ALA A 3 -52.68 -45.24 -11.95
CA ALA A 3 -52.59 -43.85 -11.54
C ALA A 3 -51.21 -43.65 -10.87
N ILE A 4 -50.32 -42.90 -11.51
CA ILE A 4 -49.01 -42.56 -10.94
C ILE A 4 -49.24 -41.43 -9.91
N MET A 5 -49.29 -41.80 -8.62
CA MET A 5 -49.29 -40.84 -7.52
C MET A 5 -47.94 -40.10 -7.51
N ARG A 6 -47.97 -38.81 -7.85
CA ARG A 6 -46.85 -37.89 -7.66
C ARG A 6 -46.84 -37.42 -6.21
N THR A 7 -46.10 -38.12 -5.35
CA THR A 7 -45.85 -37.69 -3.97
C THR A 7 -45.01 -36.42 -4.00
N LYS A 8 -45.67 -35.26 -3.86
CA LYS A 8 -44.99 -33.98 -3.66
C LYS A 8 -44.33 -34.01 -2.28
N LEU A 9 -43.02 -34.18 -2.24
CA LEU A 9 -42.22 -33.99 -1.02
C LEU A 9 -42.43 -32.55 -0.55
N LYS A 10 -43.23 -32.38 0.51
CA LYS A 10 -43.40 -31.09 1.18
C LYS A 10 -42.09 -30.77 1.90
N LEU A 11 -41.22 -29.99 1.25
CA LEU A 11 -40.04 -29.42 1.89
C LEU A 11 -40.52 -28.36 2.88
N SER A 12 -40.77 -28.78 4.12
CA SER A 12 -41.21 -27.89 5.19
C SER A 12 -40.10 -26.88 5.45
N LYS A 13 -40.28 -25.64 4.99
CA LYS A 13 -39.35 -24.54 5.27
C LYS A 13 -39.48 -24.19 6.75
N ASN A 14 -38.52 -24.65 7.54
CA ASN A 14 -38.43 -24.35 8.97
C ASN A 14 -38.01 -22.88 9.14
N GLN A 15 -38.96 -21.96 8.96
CA GLN A 15 -38.77 -20.54 9.25
C GLN A 15 -38.85 -20.32 10.75
N LYS A 16 -37.87 -20.84 11.49
CA LYS A 16 -37.63 -20.36 12.85
C LYS A 16 -37.07 -18.94 12.69
N GLY A 17 -37.87 -17.94 13.06
CA GLY A 17 -37.42 -16.55 13.05
C GLY A 17 -36.24 -16.39 14.00
N MET A 18 -35.16 -15.76 13.52
CA MET A 18 -34.08 -15.31 14.41
C MET A 18 -34.66 -14.32 15.41
N THR A 19 -34.29 -14.47 16.68
CA THR A 19 -34.77 -13.53 17.70
C THR A 19 -34.00 -12.22 17.61
N LEU A 20 -34.63 -11.08 17.93
CA LEU A 20 -33.94 -9.79 17.91
C LEU A 20 -32.70 -9.78 18.81
N ILE A 21 -32.75 -10.47 19.95
CA ILE A 21 -31.63 -10.55 20.91
C ILE A 21 -30.42 -11.28 20.32
N GLU A 22 -30.65 -12.28 19.47
CA GLU A 22 -29.60 -13.05 18.80
C GLU A 22 -28.88 -12.19 17.77
N LEU A 23 -29.64 -11.40 17.01
CA LEU A 23 -29.07 -10.44 16.06
C LEU A 23 -28.35 -9.31 16.78
N MET A 24 -28.91 -8.79 17.88
CA MET A 24 -28.29 -7.75 18.72
C MET A 24 -26.95 -8.20 19.31
N ALA A 25 -26.86 -9.42 19.85
CA ALA A 25 -25.62 -9.96 20.38
C ALA A 25 -24.51 -10.01 19.31
N VAL A 26 -24.86 -10.36 18.06
CA VAL A 26 -23.90 -10.37 16.95
C VAL A 26 -23.40 -8.97 16.62
N VAL A 27 -24.28 -7.96 16.52
CA VAL A 27 -23.83 -6.59 16.21
C VAL A 27 -22.96 -6.02 17.33
N VAL A 28 -23.23 -6.38 18.58
CA VAL A 28 -22.39 -6.00 19.73
C VAL A 28 -20.98 -6.60 19.60
N ILE A 29 -20.88 -7.91 19.31
CA ILE A 29 -19.58 -8.56 19.12
C ILE A 29 -18.84 -7.96 17.92
N LEU A 30 -19.53 -7.74 16.79
CA LEU A 30 -18.94 -7.10 15.61
C LEU A 30 -18.49 -5.67 15.90
N GLY A 31 -19.21 -4.91 16.74
CA GLY A 31 -18.82 -3.57 17.16
C GLY A 31 -17.52 -3.56 17.99
N ILE A 32 -17.38 -4.50 18.93
CA ILE A 32 -16.16 -4.66 19.74
C ILE A 32 -14.98 -5.04 18.84
N LEU A 33 -15.18 -5.99 17.91
CA LEU A 33 -14.15 -6.41 16.96
C LEU A 33 -13.74 -5.26 16.03
N ALA A 34 -14.69 -4.49 15.51
CA ALA A 34 -14.43 -3.35 14.64
C ALA A 34 -13.62 -2.25 15.36
N ALA A 35 -13.91 -1.99 16.64
CA ALA A 35 -13.17 -1.00 17.43
C ALA A 35 -11.68 -1.38 17.60
N VAL A 36 -11.39 -2.65 17.90
CA VAL A 36 -10.00 -3.14 18.05
C VAL A 36 -9.29 -3.21 16.69
N ALA A 37 -9.97 -3.75 15.67
CA ALA A 37 -9.41 -3.89 14.32
C ALA A 37 -9.09 -2.53 13.69
N GLY A 38 -9.96 -1.53 13.88
CA GLY A 38 -9.74 -0.18 13.34
C GLY A 38 -8.43 0.46 13.81
N ALA A 39 -8.07 0.31 15.08
CA ALA A 39 -6.84 0.87 15.63
C ALA A 39 -5.56 0.16 15.16
N ALA A 40 -5.64 -1.13 14.81
CA ALA A 40 -4.48 -1.91 14.36
C ALA A 40 -4.12 -1.65 12.88
N VAL A 41 -5.13 -1.43 12.04
CA VAL A 41 -4.96 -1.29 10.58
C VAL A 41 -4.24 0.00 10.19
N THR A 42 -4.50 1.12 10.88
CA THR A 42 -3.91 2.43 10.55
C THR A 42 -2.39 2.44 10.70
N LYS A 43 -1.85 1.84 11.77
CA LYS A 43 -0.39 1.77 12.02
C LYS A 43 0.34 0.95 10.96
N GLY A 44 -0.27 -0.14 10.46
CA GLY A 44 0.32 -0.97 9.42
C GLY A 44 0.45 -0.25 8.08
N PHE A 45 -0.51 0.61 7.74
CA PHE A 45 -0.47 1.39 6.50
C PHE A 45 0.65 2.44 6.48
N ASP A 46 0.84 3.19 7.56
CA ASP A 46 1.88 4.22 7.61
C ASP A 46 3.29 3.62 7.58
N ALA A 47 3.49 2.50 8.28
CA ALA A 47 4.74 1.75 8.22
C ALA A 47 5.00 1.21 6.80
N SER A 48 3.97 0.67 6.14
CA SER A 48 4.09 0.15 4.76
C SER A 48 4.46 1.24 3.76
N LYS A 49 3.86 2.44 3.87
CA LYS A 49 4.22 3.59 3.04
C LYS A 49 5.66 4.04 3.27
N THR A 50 6.08 4.13 4.53
CA THR A 50 7.46 4.51 4.88
C THR A 50 8.48 3.48 4.34
N ASN A 51 8.15 2.19 4.44
CA ASN A 51 8.99 1.12 3.91
C ASN A 51 9.07 1.14 2.38
N ALA A 52 7.96 1.44 1.69
CA ALA A 52 7.95 1.61 0.24
C ALA A 52 8.85 2.78 -0.21
N ASP A 53 8.83 3.89 0.53
CA ASP A 53 9.69 5.04 0.25
C ASP A 53 11.16 4.74 0.55
N ALA A 54 11.46 4.01 1.62
CA ALA A 54 12.82 3.55 1.91
C ALA A 54 13.39 2.65 0.80
N ALA A 55 12.57 1.72 0.28
CA ALA A 55 12.93 0.89 -0.85
C ALA A 55 13.16 1.72 -2.12
N SER A 56 12.28 2.67 -2.41
CA SER A 56 12.41 3.58 -3.55
C SER A 56 13.68 4.43 -3.48
N LYS A 57 14.01 4.98 -2.30
CA LYS A 57 15.26 5.71 -2.06
C LYS A 57 16.49 4.85 -2.35
N LYS A 58 16.49 3.59 -1.92
CA LYS A 58 17.60 2.66 -2.20
C LYS A 58 17.81 2.44 -3.70
N ILE A 59 16.72 2.27 -4.44
CA ILE A 59 16.77 2.10 -5.91
C ILE A 59 17.32 3.37 -6.58
N ILE A 60 16.87 4.55 -6.14
CA ILE A 60 17.36 5.84 -6.66
C ILE A 60 18.85 6.02 -6.34
N ILE A 61 19.29 5.70 -5.11
CA ILE A 61 20.71 5.79 -4.72
C ILE A 61 21.57 4.89 -5.62
N ASP A 62 21.17 3.64 -5.82
CA ASP A 62 21.90 2.70 -6.67
C ASP A 62 21.95 3.18 -8.14
N ALA A 63 20.82 3.66 -8.67
CA ALA A 63 20.75 4.26 -10.00
C ALA A 63 21.67 5.48 -10.13
N ALA A 64 21.67 6.38 -9.13
CA ALA A 64 22.52 7.55 -9.09
C ALA A 64 24.01 7.19 -8.99
N GLN A 65 24.38 6.20 -8.18
CA GLN A 65 25.75 5.71 -8.08
C GLN A 65 26.24 5.15 -9.43
N ARG A 66 25.41 4.38 -10.13
CA ARG A 66 25.72 3.89 -11.48
C ARG A 66 25.93 5.02 -12.48
N TYR A 67 25.05 6.02 -12.46
CA TYR A 67 25.21 7.21 -13.31
C TYR A 67 26.53 7.96 -13.03
N ILE A 68 26.88 8.14 -11.76
CA ILE A 68 28.14 8.79 -11.36
C ILE A 68 29.34 7.97 -11.85
N MET A 69 29.30 6.64 -11.77
CA MET A 69 30.37 5.79 -12.31
C MET A 69 30.52 5.93 -13.83
N ASP A 70 29.41 6.02 -14.56
CA ASP A 70 29.43 6.05 -16.03
C ASP A 70 29.75 7.44 -16.60
N LYS A 71 29.28 8.50 -15.93
CA LYS A 71 29.34 9.88 -16.45
C LYS A 71 30.22 10.81 -15.62
N SER A 72 30.72 10.36 -14.46
CA SER A 72 31.53 11.17 -13.53
C SER A 72 30.91 12.53 -13.17
N THR A 73 29.58 12.61 -13.21
CA THR A 73 28.80 13.83 -12.98
C THR A 73 27.65 13.55 -12.03
N THR A 74 27.25 14.56 -11.26
CA THR A 74 26.12 14.47 -10.34
C THR A 74 24.80 14.35 -11.10
N PRO A 75 24.01 13.29 -10.92
CA PRO A 75 22.75 13.12 -11.63
C PRO A 75 21.63 13.98 -11.05
N ALA A 76 20.81 14.57 -11.92
CA ALA A 76 19.44 14.93 -11.59
C ALA A 76 18.50 13.72 -11.79
N MET A 77 17.31 13.75 -11.19
CA MET A 77 16.31 12.68 -11.34
C MET A 77 15.96 12.43 -12.82
N ALA A 78 15.87 13.50 -13.62
CA ALA A 78 15.62 13.43 -15.06
C ALA A 78 16.73 12.71 -15.83
N ASP A 79 17.98 12.82 -15.39
CA ASP A 79 19.13 12.17 -16.02
C ASP A 79 19.10 10.65 -15.78
N LEU A 80 18.59 10.22 -14.62
CA LEU A 80 18.43 8.79 -14.32
C LEU A 80 17.34 8.14 -15.18
N VAL A 81 16.25 8.85 -15.45
CA VAL A 81 15.16 8.36 -16.29
C VAL A 81 15.57 8.37 -17.77
N SER A 82 16.11 9.50 -18.26
CA SER A 82 16.54 9.63 -19.65
C SER A 82 17.75 8.75 -19.99
N GLY A 83 18.65 8.55 -19.03
CA GLY A 83 19.80 7.65 -19.14
C GLY A 83 19.43 6.16 -19.03
N GLY A 84 18.17 5.81 -18.76
CA GLY A 84 17.72 4.41 -18.65
C GLY A 84 18.13 3.71 -17.36
N TYR A 85 18.64 4.42 -16.36
CA TYR A 85 18.96 3.87 -15.03
C TYR A 85 17.70 3.67 -14.19
N LEU A 86 16.63 4.43 -14.48
CA LEU A 86 15.29 4.26 -13.92
C LEU A 86 14.26 4.21 -15.05
N ASN A 87 13.29 3.30 -14.95
CA ASN A 87 12.19 3.22 -15.92
C ASN A 87 11.21 4.40 -15.80
N SER A 88 11.07 4.93 -14.58
CA SER A 88 10.20 6.07 -14.26
C SER A 88 10.64 6.68 -12.93
N GLU A 89 10.34 7.95 -12.70
CA GLU A 89 10.55 8.60 -11.40
C GLU A 89 9.62 7.98 -10.34
N PRO A 90 10.16 7.37 -9.26
CA PRO A 90 9.34 6.88 -8.17
C PRO A 90 8.72 8.04 -7.41
N LEU A 91 7.42 7.97 -7.10
CA LEU A 91 6.74 8.99 -6.30
C LEU A 91 6.69 8.56 -4.83
N PRO A 92 7.01 9.44 -3.87
CA PRO A 92 6.89 9.13 -2.45
C PRO A 92 5.44 8.90 -2.04
N GLN A 93 5.22 7.90 -1.19
CA GLN A 93 3.94 7.61 -0.55
C GLN A 93 3.70 8.59 0.61
N VAL A 94 4.74 8.90 1.37
CA VAL A 94 4.77 9.96 2.39
C VAL A 94 5.60 11.14 1.89
N SER A 95 5.02 12.33 1.88
CA SER A 95 5.74 13.57 1.60
C SER A 95 5.21 14.68 2.50
N PRO A 96 6.08 15.56 3.03
CA PRO A 96 5.63 16.75 3.75
C PRO A 96 4.98 17.79 2.82
N THR A 97 5.06 17.60 1.50
CA THR A 97 4.62 18.54 0.47
C THR A 97 3.45 18.00 -0.35
N THR A 98 2.69 18.90 -0.97
CA THR A 98 1.64 18.55 -1.96
C THR A 98 2.25 17.98 -3.24
N ASN A 99 3.41 18.48 -3.66
CA ASN A 99 4.16 18.01 -4.82
C ASN A 99 5.18 16.95 -4.41
N LYS A 100 4.74 15.68 -4.42
CA LYS A 100 5.50 14.53 -3.94
C LYS A 100 6.63 14.15 -4.91
N HIS A 101 7.86 14.56 -4.61
CA HIS A 101 9.05 14.19 -5.40
C HIS A 101 10.22 13.79 -4.50
N PHE A 102 11.12 12.96 -5.04
CA PHE A 102 12.42 12.71 -4.43
C PHE A 102 13.48 13.63 -5.02
N THR A 103 14.37 14.14 -4.18
CA THR A 103 15.53 14.94 -4.59
C THR A 103 16.81 14.18 -4.30
N ILE A 104 17.79 14.29 -5.20
CA ILE A 104 19.10 13.65 -5.09
C ILE A 104 20.11 14.73 -4.73
N SER A 105 20.84 14.52 -3.65
CA SER A 105 21.97 15.36 -3.24
C SER A 105 23.21 14.51 -3.11
N VAL A 106 24.30 14.95 -3.74
CA VAL A 106 25.60 14.29 -3.65
C VAL A 106 26.53 15.17 -2.83
N ASP A 107 27.07 14.61 -1.76
CA ASP A 107 28.06 15.29 -0.94
C ASP A 107 29.38 15.40 -1.71
N ALA A 108 29.82 16.62 -1.99
CA ALA A 108 31.01 16.89 -2.82
C ALA A 108 32.33 16.45 -2.16
N SER A 109 32.35 16.20 -0.86
CA SER A 109 33.55 15.82 -0.11
C SER A 109 33.69 14.30 0.05
N THR A 110 32.57 13.58 0.10
CA THR A 110 32.53 12.14 0.35
C THR A 110 32.01 11.32 -0.83
N GLY A 111 31.43 11.97 -1.85
CA GLY A 111 30.74 11.29 -2.94
C GLY A 111 29.47 10.54 -2.51
N ALA A 112 29.03 10.74 -1.27
CA ALA A 112 27.86 10.05 -0.72
C ALA A 112 26.58 10.58 -1.40
N VAL A 113 25.82 9.67 -2.00
CA VAL A 113 24.52 9.97 -2.59
C VAL A 113 23.45 9.88 -1.51
N THR A 114 22.70 10.96 -1.33
CA THR A 114 21.56 11.05 -0.42
C THR A 114 20.30 11.35 -1.19
N VAL A 115 19.19 10.71 -0.79
CA VAL A 115 17.87 10.93 -1.39
C VAL A 115 16.90 11.41 -0.32
N ALA A 116 16.39 12.63 -0.53
CA ALA A 116 15.46 13.30 0.37
C ALA A 116 14.11 13.53 -0.31
N TYR A 117 13.11 13.95 0.47
CA TYR A 117 11.86 14.45 -0.08
C TYR A 117 12.07 15.86 -0.62
N SER A 118 11.33 16.26 -1.65
CA SER A 118 11.29 17.66 -2.08
C SER A 118 10.91 18.55 -0.90
N ALA A 119 11.67 19.62 -0.70
CA ALA A 119 11.23 20.71 0.17
C ALA A 119 10.06 21.44 -0.52
N SER A 120 9.09 21.94 0.26
CA SER A 120 8.06 22.86 -0.25
C SER A 120 8.70 24.17 -0.68
#